data_AF-A0A916PGL2-F1
#
_entry.id   AF-A0A916PGL2-F1
#
_cell.length_a   1.000
_cell.length_b   1.000
_cell.length_c   1.000
_cell.angle_alpha   90.00
_cell.angle_beta   90.00
_cell.angle_gamma   90.00
#
_symmetry.space_group_name_H-M   'P 1'
#
loop_
_entity.id
_entity.type
_entity.pdbx_description
1 polymer ?
#
loop_
_entity_poly.entity_id
_entity_poly.type
_entity_poly.pdbx_seq_one_letter_code
_entity_poly.pdbx_strand_id
1 'polypeptide(L)'
;MTINDGGGAVTVRALVEGTATAANLFSTSAAIPQNHLVVLEDPEHNFLAGNIVPLVNSRKKSDHLKDVLDAVSAKLTTAGLAELNAAVSGNSGVDPDQAARKWVRDNGFDHPVRQ
;
A
#
# COMPACT_ATOMS: atom_id res chain seq x y z
N MET A 1 -7.61 29.31 1.90
CA MET A 1 -8.16 28.14 2.61
C MET A 1 -7.02 27.15 2.77
N THR A 2 -6.62 26.82 3.99
CA THR A 2 -5.61 25.78 4.24
C THR A 2 -6.30 24.43 4.31
N ILE A 3 -5.87 23.48 3.47
CA ILE A 3 -6.31 22.09 3.55
C ILE A 3 -5.30 21.37 4.45
N ASN A 4 -5.76 20.81 5.56
CA ASN A 4 -4.93 20.10 6.52
C ASN A 4 -5.62 18.82 7.01
N ASP A 5 -5.80 17.87 6.11
CA ASP A 5 -6.37 16.54 6.39
C ASP A 5 -5.35 15.42 6.14
N GLY A 6 -4.06 15.76 6.03
CA GLY A 6 -2.97 14.79 5.86
C GLY A 6 -2.98 14.05 4.52
N GLY A 7 -3.52 14.65 3.46
CA GLY A 7 -3.68 13.98 2.17
C GLY A 7 -4.97 13.14 2.09
N GLY A 8 -5.95 13.48 2.93
CA GLY A 8 -7.25 12.83 2.98
C GLY A 8 -8.21 13.28 1.86
N ALA A 9 -9.50 13.04 2.08
CA ALA A 9 -10.55 13.25 1.07
C ALA A 9 -10.64 14.70 0.55
N VAL A 10 -10.36 15.71 1.38
CA VAL A 10 -10.40 17.12 0.97
C VAL A 10 -9.22 17.44 0.07
N THR A 11 -8.03 16.94 0.40
CA THR A 11 -6.83 17.10 -0.43
C THR A 11 -7.01 16.42 -1.80
N VAL A 12 -7.50 15.17 -1.82
CA VAL A 12 -7.76 14.43 -3.07
C VAL A 12 -8.80 15.15 -3.92
N ARG A 13 -9.90 15.62 -3.32
CA ARG A 13 -10.92 16.37 -4.03
C ARG A 13 -10.37 17.64 -4.66
N ALA A 14 -9.57 18.42 -3.92
CA ALA A 14 -8.97 19.63 -4.47
C ALA A 14 -8.06 19.35 -5.67
N LEU A 15 -7.33 18.23 -5.67
CA LEU A 15 -6.52 17.78 -6.79
C LEU A 15 -7.38 17.36 -8.00
N VAL A 16 -8.38 16.49 -7.78
CA VAL A 16 -9.23 15.95 -8.84
C VAL A 16 -10.13 17.02 -9.48
N GLU A 17 -10.61 17.99 -8.69
CA GLU A 17 -11.41 19.12 -9.18
C GLU A 17 -10.55 20.25 -9.78
N GLY A 18 -9.21 20.11 -9.80
CA GLY A 18 -8.29 21.11 -10.36
C GLY A 18 -8.15 22.40 -9.53
N THR A 19 -8.62 22.39 -8.27
CA THR A 19 -8.36 23.49 -7.32
C THR A 19 -6.88 23.54 -6.93
N ALA A 20 -6.21 22.39 -6.92
CA ALA A 20 -4.77 22.24 -6.81
C ALA A 20 -4.25 21.39 -7.98
N THR A 21 -3.03 21.66 -8.44
CA THR A 21 -2.39 20.89 -9.54
C THR A 21 -1.45 19.80 -9.03
N ALA A 22 -1.06 19.86 -7.76
CA ALA A 22 -0.25 18.87 -7.07
C ALA A 22 -0.66 18.83 -5.59
N ALA A 23 -0.52 17.67 -4.96
CA ALA A 23 -0.85 17.47 -3.55
C ALA A 23 0.07 16.46 -2.88
N ASN A 24 0.24 16.59 -1.57
CA ASN A 24 0.93 15.60 -0.75
C ASN A 24 -0.08 14.49 -0.37
N LEU A 25 0.23 13.25 -0.77
CA LEU A 25 -0.56 12.05 -0.51
C LEU A 25 0.37 10.92 -0.09
N PHE A 26 -0.15 9.95 0.68
CA PHE A 26 0.58 8.70 0.89
C PHE A 26 0.72 7.92 -0.43
N SER A 27 1.90 7.35 -0.66
CA SER A 27 2.22 6.61 -1.90
C SER A 27 1.40 5.34 -2.12
N THR A 28 0.79 4.80 -1.07
CA THR A 28 -0.13 3.65 -1.10
C THR A 28 -1.60 4.07 -1.02
N SER A 29 -1.92 5.36 -1.24
CA SER A 29 -3.29 5.86 -1.20
C SER A 29 -4.16 5.21 -2.29
N ALA A 30 -5.36 4.75 -1.89
CA ALA A 30 -6.38 4.24 -2.80
C ALA A 30 -6.80 5.28 -3.87
N ALA A 31 -6.66 6.57 -3.56
CA ALA A 31 -7.02 7.64 -4.49
C ALA A 31 -6.17 7.64 -5.76
N ILE A 32 -4.95 7.09 -5.70
CA ILE A 32 -4.03 7.02 -6.83
C ILE A 32 -4.63 6.16 -7.96
N PRO A 33 -4.92 4.86 -7.77
CA PRO A 33 -5.54 4.05 -8.82
C PRO A 33 -6.98 4.48 -9.12
N GLN A 34 -7.76 4.92 -8.13
CA GLN A 34 -9.17 5.31 -8.32
C GLN A 34 -9.37 6.55 -9.20
N ASN A 35 -8.41 7.49 -9.17
CA ASN A 35 -8.49 8.75 -9.93
C ASN A 35 -7.39 8.86 -10.99
N HIS A 36 -6.66 7.78 -11.26
CA HIS A 36 -5.55 7.74 -12.22
C HIS A 36 -4.49 8.83 -11.98
N LEU A 37 -4.14 9.06 -10.71
CA LEU A 37 -3.14 10.05 -10.35
C LEU A 37 -1.73 9.55 -10.66
N VAL A 38 -0.83 10.47 -10.96
CA VAL A 38 0.58 10.17 -11.19
C VAL A 38 1.38 10.52 -9.94
N VAL A 39 2.15 9.56 -9.44
CA VAL A 39 3.07 9.76 -8.31
C VAL A 39 4.40 10.31 -8.85
N LEU A 40 4.89 11.39 -8.25
CA LEU A 40 6.20 11.97 -8.56
C LEU A 40 7.29 11.31 -7.71
N GLU A 41 8.48 11.17 -8.28
CA GLU A 41 9.65 10.65 -7.55
C GLU A 41 10.16 11.66 -6.51
N ASP A 42 10.81 11.15 -5.45
CA ASP A 42 11.52 11.94 -4.44
C ASP A 42 13.04 11.72 -4.56
N PRO A 43 13.70 12.32 -5.57
CA PRO A 43 15.10 12.04 -5.88
C PRO A 43 16.09 12.57 -4.83
N GLU A 44 15.67 13.57 -4.04
CA GLU A 44 16.49 14.18 -3.00
C GLU A 44 16.23 13.57 -1.61
N HIS A 45 15.35 12.57 -1.53
CA HIS A 45 14.97 11.92 -0.27
C HIS A 45 14.47 12.92 0.78
N ASN A 46 13.65 13.88 0.33
CA ASN A 46 13.06 14.90 1.19
C ASN A 46 12.06 14.30 2.17
N PHE A 47 11.51 13.12 1.88
CA PHE A 47 10.61 12.38 2.76
C PHE A 47 11.28 11.10 3.30
N LEU A 48 11.07 10.84 4.59
CA LEU A 48 11.54 9.60 5.20
C LEU A 48 10.86 8.39 4.56
N ALA A 49 11.64 7.35 4.26
CA ALA A 49 11.13 6.11 3.69
C ALA A 49 10.20 5.37 4.68
N GLY A 50 8.97 5.12 4.26
CA GLY A 50 7.96 4.35 5.01
C GLY A 50 7.94 2.86 4.65
N ASN A 51 9.06 2.15 4.84
CA ASN A 51 9.15 0.73 4.48
C ASN A 51 8.27 -0.15 5.37
N ILE A 52 7.53 -1.08 4.76
CA ILE A 52 6.76 -2.10 5.48
C ILE A 52 7.67 -3.29 5.77
N VAL A 53 7.90 -3.58 7.05
CA VAL A 53 8.78 -4.66 7.49
C VAL A 53 8.10 -5.55 8.53
N PRO A 54 8.10 -6.89 8.36
CA PRO A 54 7.56 -7.80 9.36
C PRO A 54 8.49 -7.85 10.58
N LEU A 55 7.93 -7.66 11.77
CA LEU A 55 8.64 -7.78 13.03
C LEU A 55 8.22 -9.07 13.75
N VAL A 56 9.19 -9.94 14.05
CA VAL A 56 8.95 -11.25 14.66
C VAL A 56 9.72 -11.37 15.97
N ASN A 57 9.10 -12.02 16.97
CA ASN A 57 9.78 -12.38 18.21
C ASN A 57 10.94 -13.35 17.94
N SER A 58 12.14 -13.05 18.45
CA SER A 58 13.34 -13.86 18.23
C SER A 58 13.19 -15.31 18.68
N ARG A 59 12.38 -15.58 19.72
CA ARG A 59 12.09 -16.95 20.20
C ARG A 59 11.23 -17.78 19.24
N LYS A 60 10.62 -17.15 18.24
CA LYS A 60 9.75 -17.79 17.23
C LYS A 60 10.38 -17.80 15.84
N LYS A 61 11.60 -17.28 15.70
CA LYS A 61 12.32 -17.26 14.42
C LYS A 61 12.70 -18.68 14.00
N SER A 62 12.52 -18.97 12.72
CA SER A 62 13.12 -20.10 12.01
C SER A 62 13.56 -19.64 10.62
N ASP A 63 14.45 -20.40 9.97
CA ASP A 63 14.89 -20.09 8.61
C ASP A 63 13.71 -20.18 7.64
N HIS A 64 12.87 -21.20 7.78
CA HIS A 64 11.65 -21.33 6.97
C HIS A 64 10.70 -20.12 7.12
N LEU A 65 10.50 -19.61 8.35
CA LEU A 65 9.66 -18.42 8.56
C LEU A 65 10.28 -17.19 7.88
N LYS A 66 11.61 -17.05 7.93
CA LYS A 66 12.32 -15.99 7.24
C LYS A 66 12.08 -16.07 5.72
N ASP A 67 12.23 -17.25 5.12
CA ASP A 67 12.06 -17.43 3.67
C ASP A 67 10.64 -17.07 3.21
N VAL A 68 9.63 -17.47 3.99
CA VAL A 68 8.23 -17.13 3.71
C VAL A 68 8.00 -15.62 3.80
N LEU A 69 8.48 -14.97 4.85
CA LEU A 69 8.30 -13.53 5.04
C LEU A 69 9.06 -12.71 3.98
N ASP A 70 10.28 -13.12 3.63
CA ASP A 70 11.07 -12.48 2.57
C ASP A 70 10.35 -12.59 1.21
N ALA A 71 9.78 -13.76 0.89
CA ALA A 71 9.01 -13.95 -0.33
C ALA A 71 7.74 -13.07 -0.38
N VAL A 72 7.01 -12.95 0.72
CA VAL A 72 5.84 -12.06 0.83
C VAL A 72 6.27 -10.60 0.69
N SER A 73 7.30 -10.17 1.44
CA SER A 73 7.83 -8.80 1.38
C SER A 73 8.28 -8.42 -0.04
N ALA A 74 8.91 -9.33 -0.78
CA ALA A 74 9.31 -9.10 -2.16
C ALA A 74 8.13 -8.85 -3.13
N LYS A 75 6.92 -9.34 -2.80
CA LYS A 75 5.71 -9.12 -3.60
C LYS A 75 4.93 -7.86 -3.20
N LEU A 76 5.18 -7.30 -2.02
CA LEU A 76 4.51 -6.08 -1.53
C LEU A 76 5.10 -4.82 -2.16
N THR A 77 4.77 -4.59 -3.43
CA THR A 77 5.13 -3.36 -4.13
C THR A 77 4.23 -2.20 -3.72
N THR A 78 4.70 -0.95 -3.83
CA THR A 78 3.91 0.25 -3.55
C THR A 78 2.61 0.30 -4.35
N ALA A 79 2.68 -0.01 -5.66
CA ALA A 79 1.49 -0.09 -6.51
C ALA A 79 0.53 -1.19 -6.06
N GLY A 80 1.05 -2.40 -5.76
CA GLY A 80 0.22 -3.50 -5.26
C GLY A 80 -0.46 -3.18 -3.92
N LEU A 81 0.20 -2.43 -3.04
CA LEU A 81 -0.38 -1.95 -1.78
C LEU A 81 -1.47 -0.89 -2.02
N ALA A 82 -1.28 0.00 -2.99
CA ALA A 82 -2.31 0.97 -3.37
C ALA A 82 -3.57 0.27 -3.92
N GLU A 83 -3.40 -0.77 -4.73
CA GLU A 83 -4.51 -1.62 -5.21
C GLU A 83 -5.22 -2.36 -4.07
N LEU A 84 -4.48 -2.91 -3.11
CA LEU A 84 -5.06 -3.54 -1.92
C LEU A 84 -5.85 -2.54 -1.09
N ASN A 85 -5.29 -1.36 -0.85
CA ASN A 85 -5.97 -0.28 -0.14
C ASN A 85 -7.22 0.17 -0.92
N ALA A 86 -7.16 0.25 -2.25
CA ALA A 86 -8.32 0.59 -3.08
C ALA A 86 -9.42 -0.46 -2.99
N ALA A 87 -9.07 -1.74 -2.98
CA ALA A 87 -10.03 -2.85 -2.88
C ALA A 87 -10.85 -2.83 -1.58
N VAL A 88 -10.29 -2.32 -0.49
CA VAL A 88 -10.95 -2.27 0.83
C VAL A 88 -11.51 -0.88 1.18
N SER A 89 -11.31 0.12 0.32
CA SER A 89 -11.71 1.51 0.58
C SER A 89 -13.15 1.82 0.19
N GLY A 90 -13.76 2.76 0.92
CA GLY A 90 -15.09 3.27 0.64
C GLY A 90 -16.22 2.30 1.03
N ASN A 91 -17.47 2.74 0.84
CA ASN A 91 -18.65 1.97 1.27
C ASN A 91 -18.89 0.67 0.50
N SER A 92 -18.21 0.48 -0.63
CA SER A 92 -18.27 -0.75 -1.45
C SER A 92 -16.99 -1.58 -1.37
N GLY A 93 -16.12 -1.26 -0.40
CA GLY A 93 -14.89 -2.00 -0.17
C GLY A 93 -15.15 -3.47 0.17
N VAL A 94 -14.30 -4.34 -0.35
CA VAL A 94 -14.25 -5.75 0.02
C VAL A 94 -13.72 -5.87 1.45
N ASP A 95 -14.19 -6.86 2.19
CA ASP A 95 -13.66 -7.17 3.52
C ASP A 95 -12.13 -7.36 3.47
N PRO A 96 -11.36 -6.72 4.38
CA PRO A 96 -9.90 -6.81 4.36
C PRO A 96 -9.35 -8.23 4.45
N ASP A 97 -9.98 -9.15 5.18
CA ASP A 97 -9.54 -10.54 5.24
C ASP A 97 -9.79 -11.24 3.90
N GLN A 98 -10.90 -10.93 3.24
CA GLN A 98 -11.19 -11.46 1.90
C GLN A 98 -10.17 -10.94 0.86
N ALA A 99 -9.85 -9.63 0.90
CA ALA A 99 -8.85 -9.03 0.03
C ALA A 99 -7.45 -9.64 0.26
N ALA A 100 -7.04 -9.79 1.52
CA ALA A 100 -5.77 -10.43 1.88
C ALA A 100 -5.69 -11.88 1.42
N ARG A 101 -6.75 -12.69 1.66
CA ARG A 101 -6.81 -14.08 1.20
C ARG A 101 -6.74 -14.19 -0.32
N LYS A 102 -7.40 -13.29 -1.05
CA LYS A 102 -7.31 -13.24 -2.51
C LYS A 102 -5.88 -12.93 -2.96
N TRP A 103 -5.25 -11.92 -2.37
CA TRP A 103 -3.87 -11.55 -2.69
C TRP A 103 -2.87 -12.68 -2.43
N VAL A 104 -3.01 -13.38 -1.30
CA VAL A 104 -2.21 -14.58 -0.98
C VAL A 104 -2.34 -15.64 -2.07
N ARG A 105 -3.56 -15.95 -2.52
CA ARG A 105 -3.78 -16.91 -3.61
C ARG A 105 -3.22 -16.43 -4.95
N ASP A 106 -3.49 -15.19 -5.32
CA ASP A 106 -3.05 -14.62 -6.61
C ASP A 106 -1.53 -14.56 -6.73
N ASN A 107 -0.81 -14.51 -5.60
CA ASN A 107 0.65 -14.51 -5.55
C ASN A 107 1.25 -15.90 -5.26
N GLY A 108 0.43 -16.95 -5.17
CA GLY A 108 0.89 -18.33 -4.96
C GLY A 108 1.39 -18.63 -3.54
N PHE A 109 0.89 -17.92 -2.53
CA PHE A 109 1.22 -18.16 -1.12
C PHE A 109 0.18 -19.04 -0.40
N ASP A 110 -0.73 -19.65 -1.14
CA ASP A 110 -1.72 -20.62 -0.65
C ASP A 110 -1.19 -22.06 -0.61
N HIS A 111 0.08 -22.25 -0.98
CA HIS A 111 0.81 -23.51 -0.92
C HIS A 111 2.22 -23.26 -0.33
N PRO A 112 2.91 -24.32 0.14
CA PRO A 112 4.24 -24.17 0.73
C PRO A 112 5.21 -23.50 -0.26
N VAL A 113 5.91 -22.47 0.21
CA VAL A 113 7.02 -21.85 -0.53
C VAL A 113 8.08 -22.95 -0.74
N ARG A 114 8.28 -23.36 -2.00
CA ARG A 114 9.31 -24.37 -2.34
C ARG A 114 10.70 -23.78 -2.06
N GLN A 115 11.55 -24.57 -1.42
CA GLN A 115 12.97 -24.29 -1.26
C GLN A 115 13.72 -24.48 -2.58
#